data_AF-A0A2B8BP13-F1
#
_entry.id   AF-A0A2B8BP13-F1
#
_cell.length_a   1.000
_cell.length_b   1.000
_cell.length_c   1.000
_cell.angle_alpha   90.00
_cell.angle_beta   90.00
_cell.angle_gamma   90.00
#
_symmetry.space_group_name_H-M   'P 1'
#
loop_
_entity.id
_entity.type
_entity.pdbx_description
1 polymer ?
#
loop_
_entity_poly.entity_id
_entity_poly.type
_entity_poly.pdbx_seq_one_letter_code
_entity_poly.pdbx_strand_id
1 'polypeptide(L)'
;MSASIARLVTKRDRITQADAEELRRLVADFPGLSDRLRGELIAEIDRRTASKNGWSFVMLSPEQNAAVVGWIVEHSKRPQHAARLWAECFTVLRMDTGEIMRSRDELAERIGTTPQNVSEIMSELEGMGAIIRRRQRVAGMRGPGMVRYFMNPRVATHLTGSARDKAQEEAPPLLVLMQGGKDA
;
A
#
# COMPACT_ATOMS: atom_id res chain seq x y z
N MET A 1 25.01 23.45 -30.00
CA MET A 1 23.55 23.44 -30.16
C MET A 1 23.00 22.20 -29.48
N SER A 2 22.48 22.31 -28.26
CA SER A 2 21.84 21.19 -27.56
C SER A 2 20.39 21.07 -27.99
N ALA A 3 19.97 19.90 -28.46
CA ALA A 3 18.57 19.63 -28.72
C ALA A 3 17.86 19.36 -27.39
N SER A 4 16.76 20.07 -27.12
CA SER A 4 15.88 19.76 -25.99
C SER A 4 14.78 18.83 -26.49
N ILE A 5 14.68 17.66 -25.87
CA ILE A 5 13.59 16.72 -26.13
C ILE A 5 12.43 17.14 -25.23
N ALA A 6 11.45 17.83 -25.79
CA ALA A 6 10.20 18.13 -25.09
C ALA A 6 9.19 17.01 -25.32
N ARG A 7 8.65 16.44 -24.24
CA ARG A 7 7.58 15.45 -24.29
C ARG A 7 6.33 16.09 -24.91
N LEU A 8 5.75 15.45 -25.92
CA LEU A 8 4.47 15.89 -26.50
C LEU A 8 3.36 15.76 -25.44
N VAL A 9 2.74 16.87 -25.05
CA VAL A 9 1.57 16.92 -24.16
C VAL A 9 0.34 17.24 -25.02
N THR A 10 -0.53 16.25 -25.23
CA THR A 10 -1.74 16.44 -26.04
C THR A 10 -2.84 17.19 -25.29
N LYS A 11 -3.88 17.66 -25.97
CA LYS A 11 -5.06 18.29 -25.34
C LYS A 11 -5.79 17.33 -24.39
N ARG A 12 -5.76 16.01 -24.64
CA ARG A 12 -6.25 14.97 -23.72
C ARG A 12 -5.35 14.82 -22.49
N ASP A 13 -4.07 15.17 -22.61
CA ASP A 13 -3.09 15.17 -21.52
C ASP A 13 -3.08 16.49 -20.73
N ARG A 14 -3.93 17.47 -21.03
CA ARG A 14 -4.05 18.74 -20.28
C ARG A 14 -5.21 18.71 -19.29
N ILE A 15 -5.13 17.80 -18.32
CA ILE A 15 -5.74 17.99 -17.00
C ILE A 15 -4.58 18.44 -16.12
N THR A 16 -4.57 19.71 -15.72
CA THR A 16 -3.60 20.25 -14.77
C THR A 16 -3.94 19.79 -13.36
N GLN A 17 -2.98 19.89 -12.43
CA GLN A 17 -3.24 19.60 -11.01
C GLN A 17 -4.36 20.50 -10.45
N ALA A 18 -4.42 21.76 -10.89
CA ALA A 18 -5.49 22.69 -10.53
C ALA A 18 -6.87 22.21 -11.01
N ASP A 19 -6.97 21.73 -12.26
CA ASP A 19 -8.23 21.20 -12.80
C ASP A 19 -8.71 19.95 -12.03
N ALA A 20 -7.77 19.12 -11.57
CA ALA A 20 -8.06 17.93 -10.79
C ALA A 20 -8.55 18.26 -9.37
N GLU A 21 -7.90 19.22 -8.72
CA GLU A 21 -8.31 19.71 -7.39
C GLU A 21 -9.66 20.43 -7.44
N GLU A 22 -9.95 21.16 -8.52
CA GLU A 22 -11.25 21.76 -8.78
C GLU A 22 -12.32 20.68 -9.00
N LEU A 23 -12.05 19.69 -9.86
CA LEU A 23 -12.98 18.59 -10.10
C LEU A 23 -13.24 17.75 -8.83
N ARG A 24 -12.20 17.53 -8.02
CA ARG A 24 -12.32 16.85 -6.72
C ARG A 24 -13.24 17.61 -5.78
N ARG A 25 -13.10 18.95 -5.68
CA ARG A 25 -14.01 19.80 -4.89
C ARG A 25 -15.44 19.69 -5.40
N LEU A 26 -15.66 19.81 -6.71
CA LEU A 26 -17.00 19.70 -7.30
C LEU A 26 -17.65 18.34 -7.01
N VAL A 27 -16.92 17.23 -7.09
CA VAL A 27 -17.44 15.90 -6.74
C VAL A 27 -17.68 15.75 -5.24
N ALA A 28 -16.82 16.32 -4.39
CA ALA A 28 -16.98 16.29 -2.95
C ALA A 28 -18.24 17.04 -2.50
N ASP A 29 -18.52 18.19 -3.10
CA ASP A 29 -19.61 19.08 -2.70
C ASP A 29 -20.94 18.79 -3.45
N PHE A 30 -20.93 17.88 -4.44
CA PHE A 30 -22.13 17.62 -5.24
C PHE A 30 -23.24 16.94 -4.40
N PRO A 31 -24.43 17.57 -4.29
CA PRO A 31 -25.56 17.01 -3.55
C PRO A 31 -26.21 15.87 -4.33
N GLY A 32 -26.63 14.80 -3.64
CA GLY A 32 -27.33 13.67 -4.25
C GLY A 32 -26.46 12.54 -4.77
N LEU A 33 -25.12 12.65 -4.71
CA LEU A 33 -24.24 11.50 -4.87
C LEU A 33 -24.24 10.63 -3.61
N SER A 34 -24.43 9.32 -3.79
CA SER A 34 -24.18 8.35 -2.73
C SER A 34 -22.70 8.34 -2.34
N ASP A 35 -22.40 8.07 -1.07
CA ASP A 35 -21.02 8.06 -0.56
C ASP A 35 -20.11 7.07 -1.30
N ARG A 36 -20.67 5.93 -1.73
CA ARG A 36 -19.96 4.95 -2.55
C ARG A 36 -19.51 5.54 -3.89
N LEU A 37 -20.44 6.16 -4.62
CA LEU A 37 -20.14 6.74 -5.93
C LEU A 37 -19.21 7.96 -5.81
N ARG A 38 -19.38 8.75 -4.75
CA ARG A 38 -18.47 9.86 -4.42
C ARG A 38 -17.04 9.37 -4.23
N GLY A 39 -16.84 8.32 -3.45
CA GLY A 39 -15.53 7.69 -3.26
C GLY A 39 -14.94 7.10 -4.54
N GLU A 40 -15.76 6.43 -5.36
CA GLU A 40 -15.34 5.86 -6.65
C GLU A 40 -14.85 6.94 -7.64
N LEU A 41 -15.56 8.07 -7.71
CA LEU A 41 -15.21 9.19 -8.58
C LEU A 41 -13.94 9.90 -8.11
N ILE A 42 -13.80 10.17 -6.81
CA ILE A 42 -12.58 10.75 -6.24
C ILE A 42 -11.38 9.83 -6.50
N ALA A 43 -11.54 8.52 -6.29
CA ALA A 43 -10.48 7.56 -6.55
C ALA A 43 -10.08 7.48 -8.04
N GLU A 44 -11.04 7.65 -8.96
CA GLU A 44 -10.74 7.70 -10.40
C GLU A 44 -10.02 9.00 -10.80
N ILE A 45 -10.40 10.13 -10.22
CA ILE A 45 -9.70 11.42 -10.39
C ILE A 45 -8.23 11.26 -9.93
N ASP A 46 -8.04 10.71 -8.74
CA ASP A 46 -6.71 10.49 -8.16
C ASP A 46 -5.86 9.52 -9.01
N ARG A 47 -6.45 8.43 -9.51
CA ARG A 47 -5.75 7.50 -10.42
C ARG A 47 -5.25 8.19 -11.70
N ARG A 48 -6.06 9.06 -12.29
CA ARG A 48 -5.71 9.75 -13.55
C ARG A 48 -4.68 10.85 -13.35
N THR A 49 -4.64 11.45 -12.17
CA THR A 49 -3.74 12.56 -11.85
C THR A 49 -2.42 12.08 -11.25
N ALA A 50 -2.43 10.95 -10.54
CA ALA A 50 -1.23 10.26 -10.04
C ALA A 50 -0.23 9.95 -11.17
N SER A 51 -0.71 9.70 -12.39
CA SER A 51 0.17 9.44 -13.56
C SER A 51 0.98 10.65 -14.05
N LYS A 52 0.63 11.87 -13.62
CA LYS A 52 1.29 13.12 -14.06
C LYS A 52 2.23 13.72 -13.04
N ASN A 53 2.09 13.37 -11.77
CA ASN A 53 3.05 13.75 -10.75
C ASN A 53 4.21 12.76 -10.85
N GLY A 54 5.26 13.17 -11.57
CA GLY A 54 6.50 12.41 -11.63
C GLY A 54 6.89 11.87 -10.26
N TRP A 55 7.19 10.57 -10.19
CA TRP A 55 7.73 9.90 -9.00
C TRP A 55 6.94 10.22 -7.71
N SER A 56 5.81 9.54 -7.47
CA SER A 56 5.23 9.54 -6.13
C SER A 56 6.15 8.78 -5.17
N PHE A 57 6.65 9.46 -4.14
CA PHE A 57 7.57 8.87 -3.16
C PHE A 57 6.80 8.24 -2.00
N VAL A 58 7.25 7.06 -1.58
CA VAL A 58 6.83 6.45 -0.32
C VAL A 58 7.90 6.80 0.71
N MET A 59 7.53 7.51 1.77
CA MET A 59 8.43 7.77 2.89
C MET A 59 8.56 6.48 3.70
N LEU A 60 9.81 6.03 3.86
CA LEU A 60 10.17 4.89 4.69
C LEU A 60 10.79 5.41 6.00
N SER A 61 10.33 4.94 7.15
CA SER A 61 11.04 5.16 8.41
C SER A 61 12.26 4.24 8.47
N PRO A 62 13.50 4.79 8.52
CA PRO A 62 14.71 3.98 8.59
C PRO A 62 14.74 3.05 9.81
N GLU A 63 14.35 3.57 10.98
CA GLU A 63 14.38 2.85 12.25
C GLU A 63 13.39 1.67 12.23
N GLN A 64 12.16 1.93 11.76
CA GLN A 64 11.14 0.89 11.67
C GLN A 64 11.48 -0.16 10.62
N ASN A 65 12.03 0.25 9.47
CA ASN A 65 12.49 -0.69 8.46
C ASN A 65 13.65 -1.56 8.96
N ALA A 66 14.62 -0.97 9.66
CA ALA A 66 15.72 -1.72 10.28
C ALA A 66 15.20 -2.72 11.32
N ALA A 67 14.21 -2.33 12.13
CA ALA A 67 13.57 -3.21 13.11
C ALA A 67 12.86 -4.40 12.44
N VAL A 68 12.14 -4.16 11.34
CA VAL A 68 11.52 -5.22 10.53
C VAL A 68 12.57 -6.20 9.98
N VAL A 69 13.65 -5.67 9.39
CA VAL A 69 14.72 -6.50 8.83
C VAL A 69 15.42 -7.32 9.92
N GLY A 70 15.73 -6.70 11.06
CA GLY A 70 16.32 -7.39 12.21
C GLY A 70 15.42 -8.53 12.70
N TRP A 71 14.13 -8.26 12.88
CA TRP A 71 13.17 -9.29 13.28
C TRP A 71 13.11 -10.46 12.29
N ILE A 72 13.07 -10.17 10.97
CA ILE A 72 13.05 -11.19 9.93
C ILE A 72 14.27 -12.12 10.05
N VAL A 73 15.46 -11.55 10.26
CA VAL A 73 16.70 -12.31 10.37
C VAL A 73 16.71 -13.22 11.59
N GLU A 74 16.17 -12.73 12.71
CA GLU A 74 16.23 -13.43 14.00
C GLU A 74 15.09 -14.44 14.21
N HIS A 75 13.89 -14.17 13.67
CA HIS A 75 12.67 -14.87 14.07
C HIS A 75 11.92 -15.55 12.91
N SER A 76 12.14 -15.14 11.66
CA SER A 76 11.45 -15.77 10.53
C SER A 76 11.93 -17.20 10.37
N LYS A 77 11.00 -18.12 10.06
CA LYS A 77 11.36 -19.50 9.70
C LYS A 77 12.14 -19.58 8.39
N ARG A 78 12.10 -18.52 7.57
CA ARG A 78 12.68 -18.46 6.22
C ARG A 78 13.30 -17.08 5.96
N PRO A 79 14.34 -16.68 6.71
CA PRO A 79 14.83 -15.30 6.74
C PRO A 79 15.22 -14.76 5.36
N GLN A 80 15.84 -15.58 4.51
CA GLN A 80 16.22 -15.15 3.15
C GLN A 80 15.01 -14.87 2.25
N HIS A 81 14.01 -15.75 2.24
CA HIS A 81 12.80 -15.54 1.46
C HIS A 81 11.93 -14.43 2.04
N ALA A 82 11.91 -14.29 3.37
CA ALA A 82 11.19 -13.21 4.04
C ALA A 82 11.79 -11.84 3.75
N ALA A 83 13.12 -11.72 3.77
CA ALA A 83 13.80 -10.48 3.39
C ALA A 83 13.56 -10.13 1.91
N ARG A 84 13.59 -11.12 1.01
CA ARG A 84 13.26 -10.92 -0.41
C ARG A 84 11.81 -10.49 -0.60
N LEU A 85 10.86 -11.16 0.06
CA LEU A 85 9.45 -10.80 -0.01
C LEU A 85 9.20 -9.39 0.54
N TRP A 86 9.86 -9.04 1.66
CA TRP A 86 9.79 -7.71 2.23
C TRP A 86 10.25 -6.63 1.25
N ALA A 87 11.39 -6.84 0.59
CA ALA A 87 11.86 -5.94 -0.47
C ALA A 87 10.86 -5.86 -1.64
N GLU A 88 10.32 -7.01 -2.06
CA GLU A 88 9.34 -7.06 -3.16
C GLU A 88 8.02 -6.35 -2.83
N CYS A 89 7.58 -6.33 -1.57
CA CYS A 89 6.39 -5.59 -1.15
C CYS A 89 6.48 -4.10 -1.53
N PHE A 90 7.67 -3.50 -1.48
CA PHE A 90 7.87 -2.11 -1.90
C PHE A 90 7.82 -1.94 -3.43
N THR A 91 8.23 -2.95 -4.20
CA THR A 91 8.21 -2.87 -5.68
C THR A 91 6.80 -2.93 -6.25
N VAL A 92 5.88 -3.55 -5.51
CA VAL A 92 4.47 -3.73 -5.90
C VAL A 92 3.52 -2.84 -5.10
N LEU A 93 4.06 -1.93 -4.29
CA LEU A 93 3.27 -1.04 -3.47
C LEU A 93 2.59 0.00 -4.35
N ARG A 94 1.27 0.10 -4.22
CA ARG A 94 0.49 1.17 -4.83
C ARG A 94 0.70 2.43 -4.00
N MET A 95 1.41 3.38 -4.58
CA MET A 95 1.96 4.54 -3.87
C MET A 95 0.88 5.48 -3.31
N ASP A 96 -0.33 5.49 -3.86
CA ASP A 96 -1.46 6.33 -3.42
C ASP A 96 -2.30 5.74 -2.27
N THR A 97 -2.11 4.46 -1.95
CA THR A 97 -2.99 3.71 -1.04
C THR A 97 -2.20 2.87 -0.04
N GLY A 98 -0.92 2.62 -0.30
CA GLY A 98 -0.11 1.69 0.47
C GLY A 98 -0.51 0.24 0.28
N GLU A 99 -1.26 -0.10 -0.78
CA GLU A 99 -1.69 -1.47 -1.06
C GLU A 99 -0.60 -2.29 -1.77
N ILE A 100 -0.37 -3.53 -1.35
CA ILE A 100 0.58 -4.46 -1.98
C ILE A 100 -0.15 -5.17 -3.14
N MET A 101 0.07 -4.71 -4.38
CA MET A 101 -0.74 -5.05 -5.56
C MET A 101 -0.24 -6.26 -6.34
N ARG A 102 -0.07 -7.41 -5.67
CA ARG A 102 0.17 -8.70 -6.33
C ARG A 102 -0.50 -9.84 -5.60
N SER A 103 -0.91 -10.83 -6.37
CA SER A 103 -1.35 -12.10 -5.83
C SER A 103 -0.17 -12.84 -5.18
N ARG A 104 -0.50 -13.74 -4.27
CA ARG A 104 0.47 -14.62 -3.62
C ARG A 104 1.27 -15.45 -4.61
N ASP A 105 0.62 -15.90 -5.69
CA ASP A 105 1.24 -16.76 -6.69
C ASP A 105 2.27 -15.99 -7.52
N GLU A 106 1.95 -14.74 -7.92
CA GLU A 106 2.90 -13.85 -8.59
C GLU A 106 4.09 -13.49 -7.68
N LEU A 107 3.85 -13.24 -6.39
CA LEU A 107 4.91 -12.96 -5.42
C LEU A 107 5.84 -14.17 -5.25
N ALA A 108 5.27 -15.38 -5.22
CA ALA A 108 6.01 -16.62 -5.08
C ALA A 108 6.96 -16.87 -6.26
N GLU A 109 6.47 -16.63 -7.49
CA GLU A 109 7.28 -16.72 -8.71
C GLU A 109 8.46 -15.75 -8.67
N ARG A 110 8.22 -14.48 -8.30
CA ARG A 110 9.27 -13.45 -8.28
C ARG A 110 10.39 -13.73 -7.28
N ILE A 111 10.06 -14.27 -6.11
CA ILE A 111 11.07 -14.54 -5.07
C ILE A 111 11.61 -15.98 -5.10
N GLY A 112 11.14 -16.80 -6.05
CA GLY A 112 11.55 -18.20 -6.22
C GLY A 112 11.17 -19.08 -5.04
N THR A 113 9.91 -19.02 -4.60
CA THR A 113 9.39 -19.88 -3.51
C THR A 113 7.98 -20.39 -3.81
N THR A 114 7.37 -21.12 -2.89
CA THR A 114 6.00 -21.60 -3.05
C THR A 114 4.97 -20.57 -2.58
N PRO A 115 3.75 -20.53 -3.15
CA PRO A 115 2.70 -19.66 -2.63
C PRO A 115 2.41 -19.89 -1.15
N GLN A 116 2.49 -21.14 -0.68
CA GLN A 116 2.33 -21.48 0.74
C GLN A 116 3.37 -20.76 1.62
N ASN A 117 4.65 -20.77 1.23
CA ASN A 117 5.69 -20.05 1.95
C ASN A 117 5.43 -18.53 1.95
N VAL A 118 4.95 -17.96 0.84
CA VAL A 118 4.56 -16.53 0.80
C VAL A 118 3.44 -16.26 1.81
N SER A 119 2.40 -17.09 1.88
CA SER A 119 1.32 -16.93 2.86
C SER A 119 1.82 -17.00 4.31
N GLU A 120 2.72 -17.94 4.61
CA GLU A 120 3.32 -18.06 5.94
C GLU A 120 4.14 -16.82 6.30
N ILE A 121 5.00 -16.35 5.39
CA ILE A 121 5.81 -15.14 5.61
C ILE A 121 4.91 -13.90 5.75
N MET A 122 3.90 -13.73 4.90
CA MET A 122 2.96 -12.61 5.03
C MET A 122 2.21 -12.64 6.38
N SER A 123 2.00 -13.83 6.96
CA SER A 123 1.40 -13.96 8.29
C SER A 123 2.40 -13.60 9.40
N GLU A 124 3.69 -13.93 9.24
CA GLU A 124 4.77 -13.46 10.12
C GLU A 124 4.88 -11.92 10.09
N LEU A 125 4.90 -11.33 8.89
CA LEU A 125 4.96 -9.88 8.68
C LEU A 125 3.73 -9.15 9.25
N GLU A 126 2.53 -9.74 9.08
CA GLU A 126 1.30 -9.24 9.71
C GLU A 126 1.39 -9.33 11.24
N GLY A 127 1.84 -10.48 11.76
CA GLY A 127 1.92 -10.74 13.20
C GLY A 127 2.82 -9.76 13.95
N MET A 128 3.91 -9.30 13.30
CA MET A 128 4.79 -8.26 13.87
C MET A 128 4.36 -6.83 13.54
N GLY A 129 3.25 -6.64 12.85
CA GLY A 129 2.69 -5.34 12.50
C GLY A 129 3.38 -4.64 11.32
N ALA A 130 4.21 -5.30 10.53
CA ALA A 130 4.87 -4.67 9.37
C ALA A 130 3.91 -4.43 8.20
N ILE A 131 2.92 -5.30 8.05
CA ILE A 131 1.84 -5.17 7.07
C ILE A 131 0.48 -5.33 7.75
N ILE A 132 -0.56 -4.80 7.12
CA ILE A 132 -1.95 -4.86 7.59
C ILE A 132 -2.76 -5.70 6.61
N ARG A 133 -3.40 -6.75 7.12
CA ARG A 133 -4.31 -7.59 6.36
C ARG A 133 -5.73 -7.05 6.46
N ARG A 134 -6.41 -6.87 5.32
CA ARG A 134 -7.83 -6.50 5.27
C ARG A 134 -8.61 -7.46 4.39
N ARG A 135 -9.82 -7.81 4.80
CA ARG A 135 -10.77 -8.55 3.95
C ARG A 135 -11.74 -7.57 3.32
N GLN A 136 -11.79 -7.56 1.99
CA GLN A 136 -12.72 -6.75 1.24
C GLN A 136 -13.79 -7.65 0.63
N ARG A 137 -15.06 -7.36 0.92
CA ARG A 137 -16.17 -8.03 0.22
C ARG A 137 -16.18 -7.57 -1.23
N VAL A 138 -16.10 -8.53 -2.15
CA VAL A 138 -16.23 -8.28 -3.59
C VAL A 138 -17.66 -8.64 -3.98
N ALA A 139 -18.36 -7.70 -4.63
CA ALA A 139 -19.73 -7.93 -5.08
C ALA A 139 -19.78 -9.15 -6.03
N GLY A 140 -20.70 -10.09 -5.76
CA GLY A 140 -20.81 -11.34 -6.50
C GLY A 140 -20.00 -12.51 -5.95
N MET A 141 -19.10 -12.29 -4.98
CA MET A 141 -18.35 -13.37 -4.32
C MET A 141 -19.13 -13.90 -3.11
N ARG A 142 -19.50 -15.19 -3.12
CA ARG A 142 -20.02 -15.87 -1.93
C ARG A 142 -18.86 -16.23 -1.00
N GLY A 143 -18.83 -15.63 0.20
CA GLY A 143 -17.82 -15.94 1.22
C GLY A 143 -17.26 -14.71 1.93
N PRO A 144 -16.16 -14.86 2.70
CA PRO A 144 -15.62 -13.81 3.56
C PRO A 144 -14.90 -12.67 2.82
N GLY A 145 -14.92 -12.66 1.48
CA GLY A 145 -14.28 -11.64 0.64
C GLY A 145 -12.82 -11.94 0.31
N MET A 146 -12.23 -11.06 -0.50
CA MET A 146 -10.84 -11.14 -0.95
C MET A 146 -9.90 -10.51 0.09
N VAL A 147 -8.75 -11.15 0.33
CA VAL A 147 -7.72 -10.61 1.21
C VAL A 147 -6.87 -9.62 0.42
N ARG A 148 -6.63 -8.44 1.00
CA ARG A 148 -5.70 -7.42 0.53
C ARG A 148 -4.71 -7.10 1.64
N TYR A 149 -3.48 -6.78 1.25
CA TYR A 149 -2.42 -6.42 2.18
C TYR A 149 -2.01 -4.97 1.95
N PHE A 150 -1.74 -4.27 3.04
CA PHE A 150 -1.34 -2.87 3.04
C PHE A 150 -0.05 -2.72 3.86
N MET A 151 0.81 -1.80 3.46
CA MET A 151 1.97 -1.42 4.26
C MET A 151 1.51 -0.74 5.55
N ASN A 152 2.15 -1.04 6.68
CA ASN A 152 1.89 -0.28 7.89
C ASN A 152 2.43 1.16 7.71
N PRO A 153 1.62 2.22 7.92
CA PRO A 153 2.03 3.61 7.75
C PRO A 153 3.13 4.07 8.72
N ARG A 154 3.40 3.31 9.79
CA ARG A 154 4.58 3.50 10.66
C ARG A 154 5.88 3.07 9.98
N VAL A 155 5.82 2.06 9.10
CA VAL A 155 6.97 1.61 8.31
C VAL A 155 7.12 2.46 7.07
N ALA A 156 6.07 2.51 6.25
CA ALA A 156 6.09 3.22 4.99
C ALA A 156 4.72 3.80 4.63
N THR A 157 4.73 5.06 4.18
CA THR A 157 3.51 5.78 3.83
C THR A 157 3.78 6.88 2.82
N HIS A 158 2.77 7.21 2.04
CA HIS A 158 2.74 8.39 1.19
C HIS A 158 2.06 9.59 1.86
N LEU A 159 1.38 9.35 3.00
CA LEU A 159 0.66 10.38 3.73
C LEU A 159 1.63 11.32 4.44
N THR A 160 1.27 12.60 4.52
CA THR A 160 2.07 13.65 5.16
C THR A 160 1.26 14.37 6.25
N GLY A 161 1.96 15.02 7.19
CA GLY A 161 1.34 15.87 8.22
C GLY A 161 0.33 15.12 9.10
N SER A 162 -0.77 15.77 9.45
CA SER A 162 -1.79 15.21 10.34
C SER A 162 -2.43 13.91 9.84
N ALA A 163 -2.54 13.73 8.51
CA ALA A 163 -3.06 12.51 7.92
C ALA A 163 -2.12 11.32 8.17
N ARG A 164 -0.81 11.55 8.13
CA ARG A 164 0.19 10.54 8.52
C ARG A 164 0.05 10.21 10.00
N ASP A 165 0.03 11.23 10.85
CA ASP A 165 0.07 11.04 12.29
C ASP A 165 -1.16 10.25 12.76
N LYS A 166 -2.35 10.58 12.25
CA LYS A 166 -3.58 9.81 12.48
C LYS A 166 -3.48 8.37 11.96
N ALA A 167 -2.99 8.17 10.74
CA ALA A 167 -2.85 6.84 10.17
C ALA A 167 -1.86 5.97 10.97
N GLN A 168 -0.81 6.58 11.53
CA GLN A 168 0.14 5.91 12.40
C GLN A 168 -0.49 5.56 13.74
N GLU A 169 -1.23 6.48 14.37
CA GLU A 169 -1.95 6.23 15.62
C GLU A 169 -2.94 5.06 15.50
N GLU A 170 -3.70 4.99 14.40
CA GLU A 170 -4.66 3.92 14.14
C GLU A 170 -4.01 2.59 13.71
N ALA A 171 -2.76 2.62 13.26
CA ALA A 171 -2.06 1.42 12.79
C ALA A 171 -1.56 0.55 13.96
N PRO A 172 -1.58 -0.79 13.81
CA PRO A 172 -0.97 -1.69 14.79
C PRO A 172 0.47 -1.27 15.12
N PRO A 173 0.90 -1.37 16.38
CA PRO A 173 2.30 -1.12 16.71
C PRO A 173 3.20 -2.14 16.01
N LEU A 174 4.43 -1.73 15.69
CA LEU A 174 5.45 -2.66 15.24
C LEU A 174 6.04 -3.40 16.42
N LEU A 175 6.36 -4.68 16.21
CA LEU A 175 6.99 -5.54 17.21
C LEU A 175 6.19 -5.56 18.52
N VAL A 176 4.86 -5.69 18.43
CA VAL A 176 4.08 -6.05 19.61
C VAL A 176 4.61 -7.39 20.09
N LEU A 177 5.19 -7.40 21.29
CA LEU A 177 5.49 -8.63 22.02
C LEU A 177 4.20 -9.47 22.02
N MET A 178 4.15 -10.51 21.18
CA MET A 178 3.14 -11.53 21.32
C MET A 178 3.37 -12.13 22.70
N GLN A 179 2.51 -11.78 23.65
CA GLN A 179 2.48 -12.39 24.97
C GLN A 179 2.03 -13.85 24.73
N GLY A 180 3.02 -14.69 24.43
CA GLY A 180 2.83 -16.12 24.25
C GLY A 180 2.41 -16.73 25.58
N GLY A 181 1.17 -17.23 25.63
CA GLY A 181 0.73 -18.18 26.64
C GLY A 181 -0.01 -17.60 27.84
N LYS A 182 -1.33 -17.48 27.69
CA LYS A 182 -2.45 -17.59 28.66
C LYS A 182 -3.64 -17.00 27.91
N ASP A 183 -4.58 -17.76 27.38
CA ASP A 183 -5.39 -18.73 28.11
C ASP A 183 -5.67 -19.99 27.26
N ALA A 184 -5.50 -21.14 27.92
CA ALA A 184 -6.20 -22.38 27.61
C ALA A 184 -7.51 -22.40 28.40
#